data_AF-A0A6G1G296-F1
#
_entry.id   AF-A0A6G1G296-F1
#
_cell.length_a   1.000
_cell.length_b   1.000
_cell.length_c   1.000
_cell.angle_alpha   90.00
_cell.angle_beta   90.00
_cell.angle_gamma   90.00
#
_symmetry.space_group_name_H-M   'P 1'
#
loop_
_entity.id
_entity.type
_entity.pdbx_description
1 polymer ?
#
loop_
_entity_poly.entity_id
_entity_poly.type
_entity_poly.pdbx_seq_one_letter_code
_entity_poly.pdbx_strand_id
1 'polypeptide(L)'
;MWDRTLNSFNKGYHWLKKEEEGAREQNGTRHGLGEDREANDGQELARRRAQSNVIPMLPKAFTFKRQNSEMRDRLMPHEPSPAERRAHSTDRRVIPGHNHDISPPPLPPYASAPHIIPAPETTSHLVLDDTEVSPNANQTDNQYAEDDQSISLGSIHQALESVADSLEDPVFQAELELRWILNLSMHFRDMSDREKFFITYAAEPNRWLRVTVSLDYRNLDSLPNDSLEADLKSLHYQRDKSARIYEAVRDSLSDIKWYDTVTNLKLQTQDGRLHVHVTEDVYENIQYPAASVIGHLECPHIPESDVEFDSHISGFVYRVRVNGYPSHNDASISPPVDNLFIKKEIPGPDAVEEFLYEINALASLRHSHHVVHFDGIIVSHDSQSPNADSAPAETPKIKGLLLRYASKGALIDILYDNRIIPSPTQAHHPSPTSTGALADMDGTLLPLDLRLRWAYQILVGLQDIHAAGFVQGDFTLSNIVLDSENNARIIDINRRGCPVGWEPPELASIIKSGGRVAMYIGVKSDLFQAGMVLWGLGEGWDEPERVERPLTDRWGCKGGDAPGWFRDLTAMCLSERPHDRLPAEELVRRFEQ
;
A
#
# COMPACT_ATOMS: atom_id res chain seq x y z
N MET A 1 -13.99 -10.93 -0.78
CA MET A 1 -13.48 -11.05 -2.17
C MET A 1 -12.23 -10.19 -2.45
N TRP A 2 -11.74 -9.36 -1.50
CA TRP A 2 -10.65 -8.39 -1.75
C TRP A 2 -9.46 -8.46 -0.76
N ASP A 3 -9.34 -9.52 0.05
CA ASP A 3 -8.27 -9.61 1.08
C ASP A 3 -6.92 -10.11 0.55
N ARG A 4 -6.85 -10.64 -0.68
CA ARG A 4 -5.60 -11.18 -1.26
C ARG A 4 -4.81 -10.18 -2.12
N THR A 5 -5.47 -9.19 -2.71
CA THR A 5 -4.83 -8.07 -3.43
C THR A 5 -4.01 -7.16 -2.50
N LEU A 6 -4.34 -7.15 -1.20
CA LEU A 6 -3.59 -6.46 -0.15
C LEU A 6 -2.11 -6.90 -0.07
N ASN A 7 -1.79 -8.16 -0.39
CA ASN A 7 -0.44 -8.68 -0.18
C ASN A 7 0.53 -8.44 -1.35
N SER A 8 0.06 -8.19 -2.58
CA SER A 8 0.97 -7.97 -3.72
C SER A 8 1.46 -6.51 -3.76
N PHE A 9 0.53 -5.55 -3.64
CA PHE A 9 0.88 -4.12 -3.56
C PHE A 9 1.63 -3.75 -2.28
N ASN A 10 1.34 -4.38 -1.13
CA ASN A 10 2.08 -4.14 0.13
C ASN A 10 3.48 -4.79 0.16
N LYS A 11 3.73 -5.85 -0.62
CA LYS A 11 5.08 -6.46 -0.70
C LYS A 11 6.10 -5.53 -1.36
N GLY A 12 5.67 -4.71 -2.32
CA GLY A 12 6.51 -3.65 -2.90
C GLY A 12 7.01 -2.63 -1.86
N TYR A 13 6.13 -2.24 -0.91
CA TYR A 13 6.48 -1.33 0.20
C TYR A 13 7.32 -1.99 1.30
N HIS A 14 7.18 -3.30 1.51
CA HIS A 14 7.99 -4.01 2.50
C HIS A 14 9.48 -4.04 2.12
N TRP A 15 9.79 -4.07 0.82
CA TRP A 15 11.15 -4.21 0.30
C TRP A 15 12.00 -2.93 0.42
N LEU A 16 11.42 -1.74 0.21
CA LEU A 16 12.14 -0.45 0.17
C LEU A 16 13.05 -0.19 1.37
N LYS A 17 12.67 -0.69 2.56
CA LYS A 17 13.41 -0.42 3.80
C LYS A 17 14.30 -1.60 4.26
N LYS A 18 14.36 -2.70 3.50
CA LYS A 18 15.42 -3.73 3.66
C LYS A 18 16.75 -3.26 3.00
N GLU A 19 16.67 -2.29 2.08
CA GLU A 19 17.82 -1.78 1.31
C GLU A 19 18.77 -0.85 2.08
N GLU A 20 18.35 -0.27 3.22
CA GLU A 20 19.20 0.61 4.03
C GLU A 20 20.14 -0.15 4.99
N GLU A 21 19.81 -1.39 5.39
CA GLU A 21 20.60 -2.14 6.37
C GLU A 21 21.93 -2.67 5.77
N GLY A 22 21.94 -3.08 4.50
CA GLY A 22 23.16 -3.54 3.83
C GLY A 22 24.25 -2.47 3.68
N ALA A 23 23.89 -1.19 3.80
CA ALA A 23 24.84 -0.08 3.71
C ALA A 23 25.35 0.43 5.07
N ARG A 24 24.77 0.00 6.20
CA ARG A 24 25.15 0.49 7.55
C ARG A 24 25.93 -0.53 8.38
N GLU A 25 25.98 -1.80 7.99
CA GLU A 25 26.73 -2.85 8.70
C GLU A 25 28.13 -3.13 8.13
N GLN A 26 28.96 -2.11 7.88
CA GLN A 26 30.41 -2.32 7.78
C GLN A 26 31.18 -1.13 8.36
N ASN A 27 31.32 -1.09 9.69
CA ASN A 27 32.55 -0.61 10.33
C ASN A 27 32.62 -1.07 11.79
N GLY A 28 33.18 -2.28 11.97
CA GLY A 28 33.47 -2.87 13.26
C GLY A 28 34.71 -3.76 13.21
N THR A 29 35.87 -3.14 13.45
CA THR A 29 37.08 -3.72 14.08
C THR A 29 37.82 -4.86 13.36
N ARG A 30 38.96 -4.52 12.73
CA ARG A 30 40.12 -5.42 12.66
C ARG A 30 41.41 -4.69 13.05
N HIS A 31 42.05 -5.24 14.07
CA HIS A 31 43.33 -4.84 14.62
C HIS A 31 44.44 -4.85 13.57
N GLY A 32 45.33 -3.86 13.68
CA GLY A 32 46.51 -3.72 12.83
C GLY A 32 47.67 -4.62 13.21
N LEU A 33 48.52 -4.88 12.24
CA LEU A 33 49.96 -5.08 12.38
C LEU A 33 50.59 -4.36 11.19
N GLY A 34 51.52 -3.46 11.47
CA GLY A 34 52.24 -2.68 10.47
C GLY A 34 53.41 -3.43 9.88
N GLU A 35 53.93 -2.91 8.78
CA GLU A 35 55.34 -2.97 8.43
C GLU A 35 55.67 -1.92 7.37
N ASP A 36 56.83 -1.30 7.56
CA ASP A 36 57.39 -0.17 6.85
C ASP A 36 57.75 -0.45 5.38
N ARG A 37 57.75 0.59 4.54
CA ARG A 37 58.88 0.94 3.66
C ARG A 37 58.69 2.27 2.94
N GLU A 38 59.71 3.11 3.09
CA GLU A 38 59.97 4.38 2.43
C GLU A 38 60.40 4.22 0.97
N ALA A 39 60.08 5.24 0.14
CA ALA A 39 60.98 5.95 -0.79
C ALA A 39 60.10 6.72 -1.82
N ASN A 40 60.06 8.06 -1.78
CA ASN A 40 60.90 9.00 -2.56
C ASN A 40 60.58 8.91 -4.07
N ASP A 41 60.28 9.95 -4.85
CA ASP A 41 60.73 11.34 -4.88
C ASP A 41 59.90 12.06 -5.97
N GLY A 42 59.78 13.40 -5.96
CA GLY A 42 59.26 14.13 -7.13
C GLY A 42 58.47 15.42 -6.91
N GLN A 43 59.16 16.46 -6.45
CA GLN A 43 59.02 17.90 -6.74
C GLN A 43 58.23 18.27 -8.04
N GLU A 44 57.65 19.45 -8.26
CA GLU A 44 57.37 20.70 -7.53
C GLU A 44 56.85 21.73 -8.59
N LEU A 45 56.04 22.72 -8.15
CA LEU A 45 55.64 23.99 -8.83
C LEU A 45 54.60 23.90 -9.97
N ALA A 46 53.55 24.73 -10.02
CA ALA A 46 53.60 26.17 -9.81
C ALA A 46 52.31 26.78 -9.20
N ARG A 47 52.57 27.79 -8.37
CA ARG A 47 51.65 28.69 -7.67
C ARG A 47 51.05 29.74 -8.61
N ARG A 48 49.76 30.07 -8.44
CA ARG A 48 49.23 31.43 -8.58
C ARG A 48 48.23 31.74 -7.46
N ARG A 49 48.64 32.59 -6.51
CA ARG A 49 47.81 33.44 -5.62
C ARG A 49 47.23 34.58 -6.47
N ALA A 50 46.15 35.29 -6.16
CA ALA A 50 45.09 35.30 -5.13
C ALA A 50 44.10 36.40 -5.57
N GLN A 51 42.82 36.34 -5.16
CA GLN A 51 42.12 37.43 -4.46
C GLN A 51 40.66 37.05 -4.15
N SER A 52 40.25 37.43 -2.94
CA SER A 52 39.06 37.05 -2.19
C SER A 52 37.79 37.78 -2.63
N ASN A 53 36.65 37.09 -2.58
CA ASN A 53 35.37 37.66 -2.19
C ASN A 53 34.61 36.67 -1.30
N VAL A 54 33.99 37.21 -0.25
CA VAL A 54 33.35 36.53 0.88
C VAL A 54 31.94 36.07 0.49
N ILE A 55 31.59 34.80 0.77
CA ILE A 55 30.24 34.25 0.63
C ILE A 55 29.80 33.65 1.99
N PRO A 56 28.61 33.99 2.52
CA PRO A 56 28.07 33.40 3.75
C PRO A 56 27.69 31.92 3.59
N MET A 57 28.46 31.07 4.26
CA MET A 57 28.06 29.88 5.04
C MET A 57 27.20 28.79 4.39
N LEU A 58 27.89 27.77 3.85
CA LEU A 58 27.47 26.36 3.83
C LEU A 58 27.66 25.72 5.23
N PRO A 59 26.85 24.73 5.65
CA PRO A 59 27.05 24.05 6.93
C PRO A 59 28.36 23.24 6.91
N LYS A 60 29.30 23.58 7.78
CA LYS A 60 30.55 22.81 7.95
C LYS A 60 30.27 21.55 8.78
N ALA A 61 30.78 20.41 8.32
CA ALA A 61 30.81 19.17 9.10
C ALA A 61 31.52 19.39 10.45
N PHE A 62 30.96 18.85 11.53
CA PHE A 62 31.48 19.00 12.88
C PHE A 62 32.86 18.35 12.99
N THR A 63 33.87 19.12 13.41
CA THR A 63 35.17 18.55 13.79
C THR A 63 35.02 17.74 15.08
N PHE A 64 35.70 16.59 15.20
CA PHE A 64 35.71 15.71 16.38
C PHE A 64 35.96 16.45 17.71
N LYS A 65 36.72 17.55 17.69
CA LYS A 65 36.93 18.41 18.87
C LYS A 65 35.67 19.12 19.36
N ARG A 66 34.74 19.45 18.47
CA ARG A 66 33.47 20.14 18.78
C ARG A 66 32.39 19.17 19.29
N GLN A 67 32.32 17.95 18.73
CA GLN A 67 31.45 16.89 19.28
C GLN A 67 31.85 16.52 20.72
N ASN A 68 33.16 16.45 21.02
CA ASN A 68 33.64 16.15 22.37
C ASN A 68 33.44 17.27 23.40
N SER A 69 33.18 18.51 22.98
CA SER A 69 32.84 19.63 23.87
C SER A 69 31.33 19.77 24.13
N GLU A 70 30.50 19.13 23.31
CA GLU A 70 29.04 19.18 23.40
C GLU A 70 28.46 17.93 24.12
N MET A 71 29.30 17.01 24.61
CA MET A 71 28.89 15.92 25.48
C MET A 71 28.42 16.44 26.84
N ARG A 72 27.25 15.94 27.28
CA ARG A 72 26.46 16.41 28.44
C ARG A 72 27.26 16.49 29.75
N ASP A 73 28.28 15.65 29.90
CA ASP A 73 29.12 15.54 31.10
C ASP A 73 30.20 16.64 31.20
N ARG A 74 30.33 17.50 30.17
CA ARG A 74 31.34 18.58 30.10
C ARG A 74 30.74 19.99 30.01
N LEU A 75 29.42 20.11 30.13
CA LEU A 75 28.72 21.39 30.10
C LEU A 75 28.66 21.99 31.51
N MET A 76 29.18 23.22 31.67
CA MET A 76 29.00 23.99 32.90
C MET A 76 27.61 24.65 32.90
N PRO A 77 26.95 24.81 34.07
CA PRO A 77 25.66 25.49 34.16
C PRO A 77 25.71 26.91 33.61
N HIS A 78 24.73 27.26 32.77
CA HIS A 78 24.61 28.59 32.17
C HIS A 78 24.15 29.61 33.22
N GLU A 79 24.95 30.66 33.45
CA GLU A 79 24.54 31.80 34.29
C GLU A 79 23.78 32.83 33.44
N PRO A 80 22.49 33.09 33.72
CA PRO A 80 21.69 34.00 32.91
C PRO A 80 22.14 35.46 33.06
N SER A 81 22.14 36.15 31.93
CA SER A 81 22.49 37.57 31.85
C SER A 81 21.50 38.44 32.65
N PRO A 82 21.89 39.67 33.04
CA PRO A 82 21.00 40.59 33.75
C PRO A 82 19.72 40.95 32.97
N ALA A 83 19.72 40.79 31.64
CA ALA A 83 18.55 41.02 30.78
C ALA A 83 17.52 39.87 30.89
N GLU A 84 17.99 38.62 30.94
CA GLU A 84 17.13 37.43 31.07
C GLU A 84 16.48 37.34 32.45
N ARG A 85 17.16 37.82 33.50
CA ARG A 85 16.58 37.94 34.86
C ARG A 85 15.41 38.92 34.95
N ARG A 86 15.28 39.86 34.01
CA ARG A 86 14.25 40.91 34.04
C ARG A 86 12.95 40.49 33.34
N ALA A 87 13.00 39.49 32.45
CA ALA A 87 11.85 39.01 31.67
C ALA A 87 10.93 38.03 32.44
N HIS A 88 11.37 37.51 33.59
CA HIS A 88 10.60 36.55 34.40
C HIS A 88 9.72 37.17 35.50
N SER A 89 9.45 38.49 35.47
CA SER A 89 8.77 39.21 36.56
C SER A 89 7.45 39.90 36.17
N THR A 90 6.74 39.37 35.18
CA THR A 90 5.41 39.86 34.78
C THR A 90 4.50 38.70 34.40
N ASP A 91 4.05 37.94 35.39
CA ASP A 91 2.67 37.43 35.48
C ASP A 91 2.46 36.65 36.79
N ARG A 92 2.36 37.41 37.88
CA ARG A 92 1.74 36.99 39.14
C ARG A 92 0.98 38.17 39.72
N ARG A 93 -0.30 38.28 39.38
CA ARG A 93 -1.27 39.04 40.18
C ARG A 93 -2.39 38.11 40.63
N VAL A 94 -2.17 37.61 41.84
CA VAL A 94 -3.15 37.03 42.76
C VAL A 94 -4.02 38.18 43.30
N ILE A 95 -5.34 38.00 43.28
CA ILE A 95 -6.30 38.85 43.99
C ILE A 95 -6.81 38.07 45.22
N PRO A 96 -6.80 38.64 46.45
CA PRO A 96 -7.18 37.92 47.66
C PRO A 96 -8.67 38.02 48.04
N GLY A 97 -9.21 36.84 48.38
CA GLY A 97 -10.32 36.45 49.28
C GLY A 97 -11.43 37.41 49.76
N HIS A 98 -12.65 36.87 49.79
CA HIS A 98 -13.65 37.05 50.86
C HIS A 98 -14.38 35.71 51.13
N ASN A 99 -14.47 35.33 52.40
CA ASN A 99 -15.10 34.12 52.96
C ASN A 99 -16.64 34.21 52.97
N HIS A 100 -17.33 33.09 52.76
CA HIS A 100 -18.42 32.60 53.63
C HIS A 100 -18.92 31.20 53.19
N ASP A 101 -18.58 30.19 54.00
CA ASP A 101 -19.48 29.27 54.72
C ASP A 101 -20.71 28.57 54.06
N ILE A 102 -20.70 27.23 54.26
CA ILE A 102 -21.80 26.28 54.50
C ILE A 102 -22.42 25.55 53.29
N SER A 103 -22.15 24.23 53.25
CA SER A 103 -22.93 23.20 52.55
C SER A 103 -24.13 22.72 53.38
N PRO A 104 -25.19 22.22 52.73
CA PRO A 104 -25.90 21.02 53.22
C PRO A 104 -26.16 19.94 52.12
N PRO A 105 -26.65 18.73 52.50
CA PRO A 105 -26.27 17.40 51.95
C PRO A 105 -27.32 16.76 50.99
N PRO A 106 -27.15 15.49 50.50
CA PRO A 106 -27.95 14.88 49.42
C PRO A 106 -29.07 13.94 49.91
N LEU A 107 -30.15 13.73 49.11
CA LEU A 107 -31.12 12.63 49.28
C LEU A 107 -31.72 12.11 47.94
N PRO A 108 -32.14 10.83 47.83
CA PRO A 108 -32.58 10.13 46.61
C PRO A 108 -34.09 9.66 46.68
N PRO A 109 -34.52 8.57 46.00
CA PRO A 109 -35.34 8.50 44.79
C PRO A 109 -36.82 8.13 45.02
N TYR A 110 -37.72 8.36 44.05
CA TYR A 110 -39.03 7.69 44.02
C TYR A 110 -39.53 7.37 42.61
N ALA A 111 -39.98 6.12 42.47
CA ALA A 111 -40.73 5.56 41.37
C ALA A 111 -42.15 6.14 41.26
N SER A 112 -42.75 6.07 40.08
CA SER A 112 -44.14 5.60 39.85
C SER A 112 -44.52 5.71 38.36
N ALA A 113 -44.84 4.57 37.74
CA ALA A 113 -45.67 4.47 36.54
C ALA A 113 -47.16 4.73 36.88
N PRO A 114 -48.03 4.92 35.87
CA PRO A 114 -49.19 4.00 35.76
C PRO A 114 -49.60 3.64 34.31
N HIS A 115 -49.49 2.35 33.97
CA HIS A 115 -50.51 1.37 33.58
C HIS A 115 -51.86 1.68 32.82
N ILE A 116 -51.98 1.04 31.60
CA ILE A 116 -53.08 0.25 30.93
C ILE A 116 -54.32 1.00 30.32
N ILE A 117 -55.02 0.67 29.21
CA ILE A 117 -55.37 -0.53 28.34
C ILE A 117 -55.97 -0.01 26.97
N PRO A 118 -56.42 -0.79 25.93
CA PRO A 118 -56.16 -2.15 25.40
C PRO A 118 -55.90 -2.27 23.85
N ALA A 119 -55.58 -3.51 23.44
CA ALA A 119 -55.43 -4.09 22.09
C ALA A 119 -56.74 -4.21 21.26
N PRO A 120 -56.72 -4.76 20.02
CA PRO A 120 -56.80 -6.23 19.80
C PRO A 120 -55.86 -6.77 18.69
N GLU A 121 -55.15 -7.89 18.94
CA GLU A 121 -55.42 -9.28 18.47
C GLU A 121 -55.39 -9.53 16.95
N THR A 122 -54.40 -10.31 16.49
CA THR A 122 -54.65 -11.47 15.60
C THR A 122 -53.63 -12.57 15.87
N THR A 123 -54.16 -13.78 16.02
CA THR A 123 -53.55 -15.05 16.40
C THR A 123 -52.94 -15.80 15.21
N SER A 124 -51.89 -16.61 15.47
CA SER A 124 -51.61 -17.90 14.79
C SER A 124 -50.55 -18.69 15.59
N HIS A 125 -50.99 -19.78 16.22
CA HIS A 125 -50.17 -20.79 16.91
C HIS A 125 -49.56 -21.81 15.93
N LEU A 126 -48.48 -22.50 16.35
CA LEU A 126 -48.27 -23.98 16.39
C LEU A 126 -46.77 -24.25 16.70
N VAL A 127 -46.38 -24.55 17.96
CA VAL A 127 -46.15 -25.87 18.61
C VAL A 127 -44.99 -26.72 18.04
N LEU A 128 -43.88 -26.69 18.79
CA LEU A 128 -42.90 -27.73 19.21
C LEU A 128 -42.76 -29.02 18.39
N ASP A 129 -41.50 -29.39 18.07
CA ASP A 129 -40.97 -30.71 18.44
C ASP A 129 -39.43 -30.72 18.57
N ASP A 130 -38.95 -31.37 19.62
CA ASP A 130 -37.56 -31.70 19.93
C ASP A 130 -37.16 -32.99 19.21
N THR A 131 -35.90 -33.14 18.80
CA THR A 131 -35.26 -34.48 18.72
C THR A 131 -33.73 -34.39 18.75
N GLU A 132 -33.18 -34.95 19.82
CA GLU A 132 -31.77 -35.37 19.97
C GLU A 132 -31.40 -36.48 18.98
N VAL A 133 -30.14 -36.57 18.49
CA VAL A 133 -29.34 -37.81 18.45
C VAL A 133 -27.83 -37.51 18.34
N SER A 134 -27.10 -38.21 19.20
CA SER A 134 -25.67 -38.36 19.51
C SER A 134 -24.57 -38.40 18.42
N PRO A 135 -23.29 -38.20 18.85
CA PRO A 135 -22.08 -38.24 18.04
C PRO A 135 -21.44 -39.64 17.99
N ASN A 136 -20.59 -39.90 16.98
CA ASN A 136 -19.61 -40.98 17.08
C ASN A 136 -18.29 -40.66 16.35
N ALA A 137 -17.23 -41.12 17.00
CA ALA A 137 -15.83 -40.68 16.89
C ALA A 137 -15.03 -41.29 15.72
N ASN A 138 -13.88 -40.69 15.39
CA ASN A 138 -12.58 -41.34 15.60
C ASN A 138 -11.38 -40.39 15.40
N GLN A 139 -10.43 -40.55 16.32
CA GLN A 139 -9.19 -39.83 16.56
C GLN A 139 -8.07 -40.23 15.58
N THR A 140 -7.08 -39.33 15.40
CA THR A 140 -5.63 -39.56 15.60
C THR A 140 -4.89 -38.25 15.25
N ASP A 141 -4.53 -37.42 16.24
CA ASP A 141 -3.28 -37.41 17.05
C ASP A 141 -2.15 -36.60 16.39
N ASN A 142 -1.85 -35.42 16.97
CA ASN A 142 -0.49 -34.93 17.14
C ASN A 142 -0.45 -33.75 18.11
N GLN A 143 0.23 -34.00 19.23
CA GLN A 143 0.40 -33.18 20.42
C GLN A 143 1.51 -32.14 20.24
N TYR A 144 1.28 -30.88 20.64
CA TYR A 144 2.28 -30.04 21.30
C TYR A 144 1.57 -29.12 22.31
N ALA A 145 2.23 -28.95 23.46
CA ALA A 145 1.65 -28.66 24.77
C ALA A 145 0.99 -27.27 24.92
N GLU A 146 -0.17 -27.27 25.57
CA GLU A 146 -0.88 -26.10 26.09
C GLU A 146 -0.21 -25.60 27.37
N ASP A 147 0.12 -24.31 27.41
CA ASP A 147 0.34 -23.56 28.65
C ASP A 147 -0.99 -22.84 28.95
N ASP A 148 -1.64 -23.27 30.02
CA ASP A 148 -2.99 -22.90 30.41
C ASP A 148 -3.00 -21.51 31.05
N GLN A 149 -3.36 -20.48 30.28
CA GLN A 149 -3.81 -19.20 30.81
C GLN A 149 -5.25 -18.96 30.36
N SER A 150 -6.18 -19.14 31.29
CA SER A 150 -7.59 -18.81 31.13
C SER A 150 -7.76 -17.29 30.91
N ILE A 151 -7.82 -16.86 29.66
CA ILE A 151 -8.26 -15.52 29.28
C ILE A 151 -9.79 -15.50 29.32
N SER A 152 -10.38 -14.47 29.94
CA SER A 152 -11.82 -14.31 30.09
C SER A 152 -12.50 -14.11 28.72
N LEU A 153 -13.12 -15.17 28.19
CA LEU A 153 -13.88 -15.20 26.93
C LEU A 153 -15.04 -14.17 26.85
N GLY A 154 -15.49 -13.64 27.99
CA GLY A 154 -16.59 -12.66 28.04
C GLY A 154 -16.24 -11.28 27.48
N SER A 155 -14.98 -10.85 27.58
CA SER A 155 -14.55 -9.53 27.07
C SER A 155 -14.40 -9.54 25.54
N ILE A 156 -13.97 -10.68 24.98
CA ILE A 156 -13.81 -10.87 23.54
C ILE A 156 -15.19 -10.86 22.87
N HIS A 157 -16.18 -11.55 23.46
CA HIS A 157 -17.55 -11.60 22.94
C HIS A 157 -18.18 -10.20 22.87
N GLN A 158 -18.03 -9.39 23.92
CA GLN A 158 -18.64 -8.06 23.96
C GLN A 158 -18.00 -7.08 22.95
N ALA A 159 -16.68 -7.14 22.75
CA ALA A 159 -16.00 -6.34 21.74
C ALA A 159 -16.35 -6.79 20.30
N LEU A 160 -16.39 -8.11 20.05
CA LEU A 160 -16.82 -8.66 18.76
C LEU A 160 -18.29 -8.33 18.47
N GLU A 161 -19.16 -8.42 19.46
CA GLU A 161 -20.58 -8.06 19.36
C GLU A 161 -20.76 -6.56 19.07
N SER A 162 -19.98 -5.68 19.72
CA SER A 162 -20.04 -4.24 19.44
C SER A 162 -19.56 -3.86 18.03
N VAL A 163 -18.48 -4.48 17.55
CA VAL A 163 -18.00 -4.29 16.18
C VAL A 163 -18.97 -4.90 15.19
N ALA A 164 -19.55 -6.06 15.48
CA ALA A 164 -20.56 -6.69 14.64
C ALA A 164 -21.82 -5.82 14.52
N ASP A 165 -22.34 -5.30 15.64
CA ASP A 165 -23.50 -4.40 15.67
C ASP A 165 -23.21 -3.09 14.90
N SER A 166 -22.01 -2.52 15.05
CA SER A 166 -21.58 -1.31 14.31
C SER A 166 -21.36 -1.60 12.81
N LEU A 167 -20.89 -2.79 12.43
CA LEU A 167 -20.77 -3.21 11.02
C LEU A 167 -22.13 -3.52 10.37
N GLU A 168 -23.15 -3.82 11.17
CA GLU A 168 -24.53 -3.92 10.71
C GLU A 168 -25.20 -2.55 10.48
N ASP A 169 -24.63 -1.44 10.99
CA ASP A 169 -25.07 -0.08 10.66
C ASP A 169 -24.62 0.31 9.24
N PRO A 170 -25.56 0.44 8.27
CA PRO A 170 -25.22 0.79 6.90
C PRO A 170 -24.58 2.17 6.77
N VAL A 171 -24.83 3.10 7.70
CA VAL A 171 -24.21 4.42 7.69
C VAL A 171 -22.74 4.33 8.09
N PHE A 172 -22.44 3.59 9.16
CA PHE A 172 -21.07 3.36 9.60
C PHE A 172 -20.23 2.66 8.54
N GLN A 173 -20.78 1.63 7.90
CA GLN A 173 -20.10 0.93 6.83
C GLN A 173 -19.83 1.83 5.61
N ALA A 174 -20.81 2.65 5.20
CA ALA A 174 -20.61 3.62 4.13
C ALA A 174 -19.52 4.65 4.45
N GLU A 175 -19.41 5.07 5.71
CA GLU A 175 -18.33 5.97 6.15
C GLU A 175 -16.95 5.29 6.11
N LEU A 176 -16.83 4.02 6.52
CA LEU A 176 -15.58 3.27 6.40
C LEU A 176 -15.14 3.11 4.95
N GLU A 177 -16.08 2.95 4.03
CA GLU A 177 -15.78 2.75 2.61
C GLU A 177 -15.45 4.05 1.87
N LEU A 178 -16.09 5.16 2.25
CA LEU A 178 -16.02 6.42 1.51
C LEU A 178 -15.26 7.54 2.23
N ARG A 179 -15.17 7.51 3.56
CA ARG A 179 -14.54 8.56 4.38
C ARG A 179 -13.27 8.12 5.09
N TRP A 180 -13.23 6.91 5.65
CA TRP A 180 -12.10 6.40 6.43
C TRP A 180 -11.39 5.25 5.72
N ILE A 181 -10.60 5.60 4.71
CA ILE A 181 -10.05 4.63 3.78
C ILE A 181 -8.69 4.14 4.28
N LEU A 182 -8.60 2.86 4.66
CA LEU A 182 -7.34 2.21 5.00
C LEU A 182 -6.52 1.96 3.72
N ASN A 183 -5.40 2.66 3.56
CA ASN A 183 -4.49 2.45 2.42
C ASN A 183 -3.45 1.38 2.72
N LEU A 184 -2.83 1.43 3.90
CA LEU A 184 -1.73 0.57 4.30
C LEU A 184 -1.71 0.43 5.82
N SER A 185 -1.28 -0.72 6.33
CA SER A 185 -0.86 -0.84 7.72
C SER A 185 0.49 -1.56 7.81
N MET A 186 1.25 -1.26 8.85
CA MET A 186 2.56 -1.86 9.08
C MET A 186 2.88 -1.98 10.56
N HIS A 187 3.78 -2.90 10.88
CA HIS A 187 4.43 -2.99 12.18
C HIS A 187 5.77 -2.24 12.15
N PHE A 188 6.17 -1.69 13.29
CA PHE A 188 7.50 -1.06 13.39
C PHE A 188 8.60 -2.13 13.29
N ARG A 189 9.69 -1.79 12.60
CA ARG A 189 10.77 -2.74 12.27
C ARG A 189 11.77 -2.98 13.39
N ASP A 190 11.74 -2.15 14.42
CA ASP A 190 12.59 -2.29 15.61
C ASP A 190 12.13 -3.43 16.54
N MET A 191 11.30 -4.35 16.03
CA MET A 191 10.67 -5.44 16.76
C MET A 191 9.84 -4.98 17.96
N SER A 192 9.54 -3.68 18.04
CA SER A 192 8.62 -3.18 19.03
C SER A 192 7.21 -3.57 18.63
N ASP A 193 6.41 -3.91 19.64
CA ASP A 193 5.01 -4.24 19.44
C ASP A 193 4.20 -2.96 19.24
N ARG A 194 4.38 -2.37 18.06
CA ARG A 194 3.77 -1.11 17.63
C ARG A 194 3.28 -1.26 16.22
N GLU A 195 2.15 -0.64 15.94
CA GLU A 195 1.53 -0.62 14.62
C GLU A 195 1.32 0.82 14.16
N LYS A 196 1.35 0.99 12.84
CA LYS A 196 1.04 2.25 12.16
C LYS A 196 0.08 1.98 11.01
N PHE A 197 -1.00 2.74 10.97
CA PHE A 197 -1.99 2.71 9.90
C PHE A 197 -1.89 3.98 9.08
N PHE A 198 -2.04 3.87 7.76
CA PHE A 198 -2.06 4.96 6.80
C PHE A 198 -3.46 5.04 6.22
N ILE A 199 -4.13 6.15 6.47
CA ILE A 199 -5.53 6.36 6.16
C ILE A 199 -5.66 7.61 5.28
N THR A 200 -6.52 7.52 4.28
CA THR A 200 -7.06 8.70 3.60
C THR A 200 -8.38 9.05 4.26
N TYR A 201 -8.41 10.21 4.91
CA TYR A 201 -9.64 10.77 5.45
C TYR A 201 -10.28 11.71 4.43
N ALA A 202 -11.32 11.25 3.74
CA ALA A 202 -12.09 12.06 2.81
C ALA A 202 -13.10 12.91 3.57
N ALA A 203 -12.62 14.01 4.16
CA ALA A 203 -13.44 14.94 4.94
C ALA A 203 -14.57 15.55 4.08
N GLU A 204 -14.28 15.84 2.81
CA GLU A 204 -15.24 16.23 1.78
C GLU A 204 -14.95 15.42 0.50
N PRO A 205 -15.90 15.26 -0.44
CA PRO A 205 -15.71 14.44 -1.65
C PRO A 205 -14.47 14.81 -2.49
N ASN A 206 -14.06 16.07 -2.45
CA ASN A 206 -12.91 16.64 -3.16
C ASN A 206 -11.82 17.17 -2.20
N ARG A 207 -11.88 16.84 -0.90
CA ARG A 207 -10.88 17.25 0.10
C ARG A 207 -10.41 16.05 0.90
N TRP A 208 -9.24 15.54 0.54
CA TRP A 208 -8.69 14.31 1.11
C TRP A 208 -7.48 14.64 1.97
N LEU A 209 -7.48 14.11 3.19
CA LEU A 209 -6.44 14.36 4.17
C LEU A 209 -5.65 13.07 4.40
N ARG A 210 -4.32 13.20 4.47
CA ARG A 210 -3.44 12.08 4.80
C ARG A 210 -3.33 11.97 6.31
N VAL A 211 -3.70 10.81 6.83
CA VAL A 211 -3.73 10.52 8.27
C VAL A 211 -2.88 9.30 8.55
N THR A 212 -2.10 9.37 9.62
CA THR A 212 -1.48 8.18 10.21
C THR A 212 -2.04 7.95 11.60
N VAL A 213 -2.26 6.69 11.95
CA VAL A 213 -2.65 6.30 13.32
C VAL A 213 -1.52 5.48 13.90
N SER A 214 -1.06 5.81 15.10
CA SER A 214 0.04 5.12 15.77
C SER A 214 -0.43 4.52 17.09
N LEU A 215 -0.13 3.24 17.27
CA LEU A 215 -0.54 2.42 18.40
C LEU A 215 0.67 1.74 19.04
N ASP A 216 0.65 1.61 20.36
CA ASP A 216 1.75 1.05 21.15
C ASP A 216 1.24 -0.01 22.13
N TYR A 217 1.57 -1.27 21.86
CA TYR A 217 1.09 -2.43 22.61
C TYR A 217 2.09 -2.93 23.66
N ARG A 218 3.23 -2.26 23.85
CA ARG A 218 4.31 -2.80 24.70
C ARG A 218 3.95 -2.91 26.19
N ASN A 219 2.96 -2.16 26.65
CA ASN A 219 2.54 -2.13 28.06
C ASN A 219 1.08 -2.61 28.24
N LEU A 220 0.61 -3.53 27.40
CA LEU A 220 -0.77 -4.05 27.47
C LEU A 220 -1.15 -4.57 28.86
N ASP A 221 -0.25 -5.25 29.56
CA ASP A 221 -0.50 -5.78 30.91
C ASP A 221 -0.83 -4.70 31.96
N SER A 222 -0.47 -3.44 31.68
CA SER A 222 -0.74 -2.29 32.54
C SER A 222 -2.03 -1.55 32.20
N LEU A 223 -2.69 -1.93 31.10
CA LEU A 223 -3.91 -1.30 30.62
C LEU A 223 -5.14 -2.10 31.05
N PRO A 224 -6.31 -1.43 31.17
CA PRO A 224 -7.58 -2.12 31.33
C PRO A 224 -7.86 -3.08 30.15
N ASN A 225 -8.52 -4.21 30.43
CA ASN A 225 -8.87 -5.21 29.40
C ASN A 225 -9.85 -4.67 28.35
N ASP A 226 -10.62 -3.64 28.69
CA ASP A 226 -11.54 -2.90 27.81
C ASP A 226 -10.88 -1.69 27.11
N SER A 227 -9.55 -1.60 27.17
CA SER A 227 -8.82 -0.58 26.41
C SER A 227 -8.86 -0.87 24.91
N LEU A 228 -8.81 0.22 24.12
CA LEU A 228 -8.75 0.10 22.65
C LEU A 228 -7.54 -0.75 22.21
N GLU A 229 -6.40 -0.62 22.88
CA GLU A 229 -5.19 -1.38 22.56
C GLU A 229 -5.38 -2.88 22.77
N ALA A 230 -6.05 -3.30 23.84
CA ALA A 230 -6.36 -4.70 24.10
C ALA A 230 -7.31 -5.27 23.04
N ASP A 231 -8.36 -4.53 22.69
CA ASP A 231 -9.29 -4.90 21.62
C ASP A 231 -8.55 -5.08 20.28
N LEU A 232 -7.78 -4.07 19.87
CA LEU A 232 -7.04 -4.09 18.61
C LEU A 232 -5.98 -5.19 18.57
N LYS A 233 -5.42 -5.58 19.71
CA LYS A 233 -4.47 -6.71 19.79
C LYS A 233 -5.15 -8.05 19.54
N SER A 234 -6.40 -8.20 19.96
CA SER A 234 -7.19 -9.42 19.76
C SER A 234 -7.65 -9.62 18.30
N LEU A 235 -7.80 -8.52 17.55
CA LEU A 235 -8.23 -8.55 16.16
C LEU A 235 -7.12 -9.05 15.22
N HIS A 236 -7.47 -9.93 14.30
CA HIS A 236 -6.52 -10.50 13.33
C HIS A 236 -6.43 -9.68 12.04
N TYR A 237 -7.55 -9.19 11.53
CA TYR A 237 -7.58 -8.49 10.24
C TYR A 237 -7.37 -6.99 10.42
N GLN A 238 -6.50 -6.42 9.57
CA GLN A 238 -6.15 -5.01 9.61
C GLN A 238 -7.33 -4.10 9.29
N ARG A 239 -8.29 -4.59 8.49
CA ARG A 239 -9.54 -3.88 8.20
C ARG A 239 -10.41 -3.74 9.44
N ASP A 240 -10.56 -4.81 10.20
CA ASP A 240 -11.32 -4.81 11.46
C ASP A 240 -10.66 -3.89 12.49
N LYS A 241 -9.33 -3.93 12.58
CA LYS A 241 -8.57 -2.97 13.41
C LYS A 241 -8.85 -1.53 12.99
N SER A 242 -8.82 -1.23 11.70
CA SER A 242 -9.12 0.11 11.19
C SER A 242 -10.57 0.54 11.46
N ALA A 243 -11.52 -0.39 11.36
CA ALA A 243 -12.93 -0.15 11.70
C ALA A 243 -13.09 0.19 13.18
N ARG A 244 -12.47 -0.60 14.07
CA ARG A 244 -12.46 -0.36 15.52
C ARG A 244 -11.77 0.96 15.89
N ILE A 245 -10.68 1.32 15.20
CA ILE A 245 -10.03 2.63 15.34
C ILE A 245 -11.00 3.74 14.96
N TYR A 246 -11.66 3.63 13.80
CA TYR A 246 -12.60 4.64 13.32
C TYR A 246 -13.73 4.85 14.32
N GLU A 247 -14.37 3.76 14.77
CA GLU A 247 -15.41 3.80 15.80
C GLU A 247 -14.96 4.57 17.05
N ALA A 248 -13.75 4.31 17.54
CA ALA A 248 -13.22 4.95 18.74
C ALA A 248 -12.93 6.45 18.58
N VAL A 249 -12.67 6.94 17.35
CA VAL A 249 -12.31 8.35 17.09
C VAL A 249 -13.40 9.14 16.35
N ARG A 250 -14.43 8.48 15.82
CA ARG A 250 -15.46 9.02 14.92
C ARG A 250 -16.04 10.35 15.40
N ASP A 251 -16.48 10.38 16.66
CA ASP A 251 -17.10 11.56 17.26
C ASP A 251 -16.13 12.72 17.54
N SER A 252 -14.83 12.42 17.62
CA SER A 252 -13.78 13.42 17.87
C SER A 252 -13.21 14.02 16.58
N LEU A 253 -13.51 13.47 15.40
CA LEU A 253 -12.88 13.89 14.14
C LEU A 253 -13.13 15.37 13.80
N SER A 254 -14.28 15.92 14.19
CA SER A 254 -14.61 17.34 13.98
C SER A 254 -13.76 18.29 14.82
N ASP A 255 -13.26 17.83 15.96
CA ASP A 255 -12.48 18.62 16.91
C ASP A 255 -10.96 18.56 16.61
N ILE A 256 -10.55 17.66 15.72
CA ILE A 256 -9.15 17.51 15.31
C ILE A 256 -8.74 18.67 14.42
N LYS A 257 -7.64 19.33 14.80
CA LYS A 257 -6.94 20.27 13.92
C LYS A 257 -6.03 19.51 12.96
N TRP A 258 -6.39 19.52 11.68
CA TRP A 258 -5.65 18.86 10.61
C TRP A 258 -4.46 19.69 10.11
N TYR A 259 -3.38 19.00 9.72
CA TYR A 259 -2.24 19.56 9.00
C TYR A 259 -2.43 19.44 7.49
N ASP A 260 -1.86 20.38 6.73
CA ASP A 260 -1.88 20.36 5.25
C ASP A 260 -0.96 19.26 4.66
N THR A 261 -0.09 18.68 5.49
CA THR A 261 0.85 17.59 5.16
C THR A 261 0.26 16.24 5.56
N VAL A 262 0.70 15.66 6.68
CA VAL A 262 0.23 14.38 7.23
C VAL A 262 -0.05 14.57 8.71
N THR A 263 -1.27 14.27 9.14
CA THR A 263 -1.67 14.32 10.55
C THR A 263 -1.48 12.96 11.20
N ASN A 264 -0.70 12.87 12.27
CA ASN A 264 -0.60 11.69 13.12
C ASN A 264 -1.58 11.76 14.29
N LEU A 265 -2.38 10.71 14.44
CA LEU A 265 -3.20 10.43 15.60
C LEU A 265 -2.53 9.32 16.41
N LYS A 266 -1.83 9.70 17.48
CA LYS A 266 -1.31 8.72 18.43
C LYS A 266 -2.38 8.43 19.46
N LEU A 267 -2.88 7.20 19.44
CA LEU A 267 -3.94 6.72 20.34
C LEU A 267 -3.31 6.08 21.56
N GLN A 268 -3.80 6.47 22.75
CA GLN A 268 -3.30 5.93 24.00
C GLN A 268 -4.38 5.94 25.09
N THR A 269 -4.64 4.79 25.70
CA THR A 269 -5.49 4.71 26.89
C THR A 269 -4.69 5.11 28.14
N GLN A 270 -5.18 6.11 28.88
CA GLN A 270 -4.64 6.51 30.19
C GLN A 270 -5.81 6.71 31.15
N ASP A 271 -5.66 6.25 32.40
CA ASP A 271 -6.69 6.36 33.44
C ASP A 271 -8.09 5.87 33.00
N GLY A 272 -8.13 4.82 32.19
CA GLY A 272 -9.38 4.23 31.66
C GLY A 272 -10.08 5.06 30.59
N ARG A 273 -9.41 6.04 30.00
CA ARG A 273 -9.94 6.87 28.90
C ARG A 273 -8.99 6.88 27.71
N LEU A 274 -9.56 6.91 26.51
CA LEU A 274 -8.80 7.06 25.28
C LEU A 274 -8.34 8.52 25.12
N HIS A 275 -7.04 8.72 24.96
CA HIS A 275 -6.44 10.00 24.59
C HIS A 275 -5.99 9.96 23.13
N VAL A 276 -6.35 11.00 22.38
CA VAL A 276 -5.93 11.22 20.99
C VAL A 276 -4.89 12.33 20.96
N HIS A 277 -3.63 11.98 20.76
CA HIS A 277 -2.54 12.96 20.60
C HIS A 277 -2.36 13.30 19.12
N VAL A 278 -2.71 14.54 18.76
CA VAL A 278 -2.63 15.05 17.38
C VAL A 278 -1.30 15.75 17.14
N THR A 279 -0.52 15.26 16.19
CA THR A 279 0.78 15.84 15.79
C THR A 279 0.96 15.80 14.28
N GLU A 280 1.94 16.54 13.74
CA GLU A 280 2.33 16.41 12.32
C GLU A 280 3.28 15.21 12.16
N ASP A 281 3.00 14.31 11.21
CA ASP A 281 3.88 13.18 10.91
C ASP A 281 5.02 13.59 9.97
N VAL A 282 6.05 14.20 10.54
CA VAL A 282 7.19 14.72 9.78
C VAL A 282 7.97 13.63 9.00
N TYR A 283 7.85 12.36 9.40
CA TYR A 283 8.52 11.25 8.72
C TYR A 283 7.77 10.76 7.48
N GLU A 284 6.48 11.06 7.39
CA GLU A 284 5.63 10.67 6.25
C GLU A 284 5.30 11.87 5.34
N ASN A 285 5.84 13.04 5.66
CA ASN A 285 5.64 14.24 4.85
C ASN A 285 6.28 14.07 3.47
N ILE A 286 5.46 14.09 2.43
CA ILE A 286 5.89 13.94 1.05
C ILE A 286 6.31 15.29 0.50
N GLN A 287 7.57 15.39 0.08
CA GLN A 287 8.04 16.53 -0.68
C GLN A 287 7.51 16.44 -2.12
N TYR A 288 6.28 16.89 -2.34
CA TYR A 288 5.64 16.81 -3.65
C TYR A 288 6.46 17.55 -4.74
N PRO A 289 6.75 16.90 -5.88
CA PRO A 289 7.50 17.52 -6.95
C PRO A 289 6.67 18.62 -7.63
N ALA A 290 7.35 19.67 -8.11
CA ALA A 290 6.70 20.69 -8.93
C ALA A 290 6.34 20.11 -10.31
N ALA A 291 5.20 20.52 -10.87
CA ALA A 291 4.78 20.10 -12.22
C ALA A 291 5.83 20.46 -13.29
N SER A 292 6.64 21.50 -13.06
CA SER A 292 7.75 21.88 -13.95
C SER A 292 8.83 20.80 -14.11
N VAL A 293 8.95 19.85 -13.15
CA VAL A 293 9.91 18.74 -13.24
C VAL A 293 9.60 17.81 -14.42
N ILE A 294 8.32 17.74 -14.82
CA ILE A 294 7.87 17.00 -15.99
C ILE A 294 7.46 17.94 -17.13
N GLY A 295 7.94 19.18 -17.15
CA GLY A 295 7.54 20.18 -18.16
C GLY A 295 7.92 19.81 -19.59
N HIS A 296 8.76 18.79 -19.79
CA HIS A 296 9.06 18.20 -21.09
C HIS A 296 7.99 17.22 -21.58
N LEU A 297 7.04 16.83 -20.73
CA LEU A 297 5.94 15.94 -21.08
C LEU A 297 4.70 16.76 -21.44
N GLU A 298 4.15 16.52 -22.63
CA GLU A 298 2.87 17.11 -23.03
C GLU A 298 1.73 16.31 -22.41
N CYS A 299 1.29 16.65 -21.18
CA CYS A 299 0.19 15.97 -20.52
C CYS A 299 -0.83 16.92 -19.87
N PRO A 300 -2.12 16.54 -19.82
CA PRO A 300 -3.12 17.31 -19.08
C PRO A 300 -2.76 17.43 -17.59
N HIS A 301 -2.97 18.62 -17.04
CA HIS A 301 -2.92 18.89 -15.60
C HIS A 301 -4.36 19.00 -15.09
N ILE A 302 -4.79 18.01 -14.30
CA ILE A 302 -6.11 17.97 -13.69
C ILE A 302 -6.01 18.56 -12.27
N PRO A 303 -6.76 19.63 -11.94
CA PRO A 303 -6.85 20.12 -10.57
C PRO A 303 -7.41 19.04 -9.64
N GLU A 304 -6.83 18.87 -8.46
CA GLU A 304 -7.37 17.91 -7.47
C GLU A 304 -8.83 18.18 -7.08
N SER A 305 -9.26 19.45 -7.13
CA SER A 305 -10.65 19.86 -6.89
C SER A 305 -11.67 19.26 -7.88
N ASP A 306 -11.22 18.85 -9.06
CA ASP A 306 -12.06 18.31 -10.13
C ASP A 306 -12.17 16.78 -10.06
N VAL A 307 -11.47 16.16 -9.10
CA VAL A 307 -11.41 14.71 -8.91
C VAL A 307 -12.29 14.30 -7.74
N GLU A 308 -13.37 13.60 -8.03
CA GLU A 308 -14.30 13.06 -7.03
C GLU A 308 -13.98 11.60 -6.71
N PHE A 309 -13.97 11.27 -5.42
CA PHE A 309 -13.82 9.89 -4.97
C PHE A 309 -15.03 9.05 -5.38
N ASP A 310 -14.79 7.85 -5.90
CA ASP A 310 -15.86 6.89 -6.20
C ASP A 310 -15.71 5.61 -5.37
N SER A 311 -14.54 4.96 -5.40
CA SER A 311 -14.26 3.80 -4.55
C SER A 311 -12.76 3.59 -4.32
N HIS A 312 -12.40 2.94 -3.21
CA HIS A 312 -11.03 2.47 -2.98
C HIS A 312 -10.73 1.21 -3.80
N ILE A 313 -9.51 1.10 -4.33
CA ILE A 313 -9.07 -0.10 -5.07
C ILE A 313 -8.05 -0.87 -4.24
N SER A 314 -6.90 -0.27 -3.96
CA SER A 314 -5.82 -0.89 -3.18
C SER A 314 -4.75 0.15 -2.88
N GLY A 315 -4.12 0.09 -1.71
CA GLY A 315 -3.05 1.03 -1.37
C GLY A 315 -3.51 2.48 -1.53
N PHE A 316 -2.67 3.28 -2.20
CA PHE A 316 -2.95 4.67 -2.55
C PHE A 316 -3.51 4.80 -3.99
N VAL A 317 -4.36 3.84 -4.38
CA VAL A 317 -5.01 3.77 -5.69
C VAL A 317 -6.53 3.78 -5.50
N TYR A 318 -7.19 4.69 -6.22
CA TYR A 318 -8.61 4.98 -6.07
C TYR A 318 -9.29 4.99 -7.44
N ARG A 319 -10.52 4.50 -7.50
CA ARG A 319 -11.41 4.80 -8.62
C ARG A 319 -12.04 6.16 -8.37
N VAL A 320 -12.00 7.02 -9.39
CA VAL A 320 -12.43 8.41 -9.29
C VAL A 320 -13.24 8.82 -10.51
N ARG A 321 -14.08 9.84 -10.34
CA ARG A 321 -14.73 10.55 -11.43
C ARG A 321 -14.07 11.90 -11.61
N VAL A 322 -13.81 12.29 -12.86
CA VAL A 322 -13.22 13.61 -13.16
C VAL A 322 -14.25 14.50 -13.82
N ASN A 323 -14.55 15.61 -13.15
CA ASN A 323 -15.50 16.61 -13.63
C ASN A 323 -14.86 17.46 -14.74
N GLY A 324 -15.62 17.69 -15.81
CA GLY A 324 -15.16 18.55 -16.91
C GLY A 324 -13.95 18.02 -17.68
N TYR A 325 -13.68 16.70 -17.62
CA TYR A 325 -12.56 16.09 -18.33
C TYR A 325 -12.61 16.47 -19.82
N PRO A 326 -11.53 17.05 -20.38
CA PRO A 326 -11.54 17.55 -21.74
C PRO A 326 -11.73 16.40 -22.73
N SER A 327 -12.61 16.59 -23.70
CA SER A 327 -12.72 15.66 -24.83
C SER A 327 -11.36 15.63 -25.54
N HIS A 328 -10.73 14.45 -25.57
CA HIS A 328 -9.45 14.26 -26.27
C HIS A 328 -9.63 14.62 -27.74
N ASN A 329 -8.74 15.45 -28.28
CA ASN A 329 -8.71 15.76 -29.73
C ASN A 329 -8.21 14.58 -30.58
N ASP A 330 -7.71 13.53 -29.94
CA ASP A 330 -7.26 12.31 -30.60
C ASP A 330 -8.44 11.35 -30.79
N ALA A 331 -8.96 11.31 -32.02
CA ALA A 331 -10.08 10.45 -32.40
C ALA A 331 -9.78 8.94 -32.25
N SER A 332 -8.52 8.55 -32.03
CA SER A 332 -8.14 7.15 -31.81
C SER A 332 -8.34 6.68 -30.36
N ILE A 333 -8.57 7.59 -29.42
CA ILE A 333 -8.77 7.27 -28.00
C ILE A 333 -10.25 7.48 -27.68
N SER A 334 -10.98 6.39 -27.48
CA SER A 334 -12.36 6.45 -27.00
C SER A 334 -12.39 7.19 -25.64
N PRO A 335 -13.38 8.09 -25.45
CA PRO A 335 -13.54 8.76 -24.17
C PRO A 335 -13.82 7.73 -23.06
N PRO A 336 -13.43 8.03 -21.82
CA PRO A 336 -13.76 7.19 -20.69
C PRO A 336 -15.27 7.06 -20.52
N VAL A 337 -15.73 5.85 -20.21
CA VAL A 337 -17.12 5.61 -19.82
C VAL A 337 -17.37 6.29 -18.48
N ASP A 338 -18.44 7.08 -18.39
CA ASP A 338 -18.87 7.81 -17.18
C ASP A 338 -17.80 8.72 -16.54
N ASN A 339 -16.79 9.13 -17.30
CA ASN A 339 -15.62 9.85 -16.81
C ASN A 339 -14.95 9.15 -15.61
N LEU A 340 -14.95 7.82 -15.61
CA LEU A 340 -14.29 7.00 -14.59
C LEU A 340 -12.82 6.75 -14.91
N PHE A 341 -11.98 6.91 -13.90
CA PHE A 341 -10.53 6.77 -13.97
C PHE A 341 -9.98 6.10 -12.72
N ILE A 342 -8.69 5.80 -12.79
CA ILE A 342 -7.87 5.45 -11.63
C ILE A 342 -6.99 6.65 -11.26
N LYS A 343 -7.11 7.12 -10.01
CA LYS A 343 -6.16 8.04 -9.36
C LYS A 343 -5.13 7.20 -8.61
N LYS A 344 -3.85 7.39 -8.92
CA LYS A 344 -2.73 6.85 -8.12
C LYS A 344 -2.00 8.01 -7.46
N GLU A 345 -1.86 7.97 -6.14
CA GLU A 345 -1.13 8.98 -5.37
C GLU A 345 0.30 8.54 -5.05
N ILE A 346 1.14 9.53 -4.71
CA ILE A 346 2.46 9.25 -4.13
C ILE A 346 2.24 8.63 -2.73
N PRO A 347 2.71 7.41 -2.48
CA PRO A 347 2.41 6.67 -1.26
C PRO A 347 3.20 7.15 -0.03
N GLY A 348 4.41 7.69 -0.25
CA GLY A 348 5.31 8.11 0.81
C GLY A 348 6.49 8.93 0.27
N PRO A 349 7.31 9.53 1.14
CA PRO A 349 8.41 10.43 0.76
C PRO A 349 9.51 9.73 -0.05
N ASP A 350 9.67 8.43 0.13
CA ASP A 350 10.65 7.57 -0.53
C ASP A 350 10.24 7.14 -1.95
N ALA A 351 8.97 7.32 -2.32
CA ALA A 351 8.43 6.88 -3.60
C ALA A 351 8.42 7.96 -4.71
N VAL A 352 8.90 9.18 -4.43
CA VAL A 352 8.77 10.32 -5.36
C VAL A 352 9.49 10.06 -6.69
N GLU A 353 10.74 9.58 -6.65
CA GLU A 353 11.54 9.33 -7.85
C GLU A 353 10.94 8.22 -8.73
N GLU A 354 10.41 7.18 -8.08
CA GLU A 354 9.77 6.05 -8.77
C GLU A 354 8.46 6.46 -9.41
N PHE A 355 7.70 7.32 -8.73
CA PHE A 355 6.46 7.89 -9.26
C PHE A 355 6.74 8.78 -10.49
N LEU A 356 7.82 9.57 -10.45
CA LEU A 356 8.26 10.35 -11.61
C LEU A 356 8.74 9.45 -12.76
N TYR A 357 9.43 8.35 -12.47
CA TYR A 357 9.81 7.36 -13.47
C TYR A 357 8.58 6.77 -14.17
N GLU A 358 7.55 6.39 -13.40
CA GLU A 358 6.29 5.86 -13.94
C GLU A 358 5.57 6.87 -14.84
N ILE A 359 5.47 8.15 -14.42
CA ILE A 359 4.89 9.21 -15.25
C ILE A 359 5.62 9.34 -16.60
N ASN A 360 6.95 9.34 -16.58
CA ASN A 360 7.76 9.44 -17.80
C ASN A 360 7.57 8.24 -18.72
N ALA A 361 7.54 7.03 -18.16
CA ALA A 361 7.31 5.81 -18.91
C ALA A 361 5.93 5.82 -19.57
N LEU A 362 4.88 6.07 -18.79
CA LEU A 362 3.50 6.08 -19.26
C LEU A 362 3.23 7.19 -20.27
N ALA A 363 3.82 8.38 -20.09
CA ALA A 363 3.74 9.47 -21.08
C ALA A 363 4.36 9.06 -22.42
N SER A 364 5.47 8.33 -22.40
CA SER A 364 6.14 7.82 -23.61
C SER A 364 5.35 6.67 -24.28
N LEU A 365 4.49 5.99 -23.51
CA LEU A 365 3.72 4.82 -23.93
C LEU A 365 2.25 5.11 -24.24
N ARG A 366 1.86 6.39 -24.36
CA ARG A 366 0.47 6.81 -24.59
C ARG A 366 -0.22 6.17 -25.80
N HIS A 367 0.55 5.80 -26.81
CA HIS A 367 0.06 5.19 -28.04
C HIS A 367 0.06 3.65 -28.00
N SER A 368 0.58 3.03 -26.94
CA SER A 368 0.51 1.58 -26.80
C SER A 368 -0.91 1.13 -26.52
N HIS A 369 -1.37 0.11 -27.26
CA HIS A 369 -2.67 -0.52 -27.04
C HIS A 369 -2.64 -1.61 -25.94
N HIS A 370 -1.48 -1.87 -25.34
CA HIS A 370 -1.30 -2.95 -24.36
C HIS A 370 -0.62 -2.49 -23.07
N VAL A 371 -0.43 -1.19 -22.92
CA VAL A 371 -0.12 -0.51 -21.66
C VAL A 371 -1.34 0.31 -21.25
N VAL A 372 -1.56 0.49 -19.95
CA VAL A 372 -2.63 1.34 -19.44
C VAL A 372 -2.50 2.76 -19.98
N HIS A 373 -3.62 3.33 -20.43
CA HIS A 373 -3.62 4.67 -21.00
C HIS A 373 -3.44 5.73 -19.90
N PHE A 374 -2.52 6.67 -20.13
CA PHE A 374 -2.16 7.75 -19.21
C PHE A 374 -2.82 9.07 -19.61
N ASP A 375 -3.86 9.42 -18.86
CA ASP A 375 -4.74 10.57 -19.14
C ASP A 375 -4.18 11.90 -18.62
N GLY A 376 -3.24 11.89 -17.66
CA GLY A 376 -2.59 13.11 -17.17
C GLY A 376 -2.12 13.02 -15.72
N ILE A 377 -1.69 14.16 -15.18
CA ILE A 377 -1.32 14.28 -13.77
C ILE A 377 -2.34 15.08 -12.98
N ILE A 378 -2.44 14.77 -11.69
CA ILE A 378 -3.26 15.52 -10.74
C ILE A 378 -2.37 16.50 -10.01
N VAL A 379 -2.77 17.76 -9.97
CA VAL A 379 -2.01 18.85 -9.37
C VAL A 379 -2.74 19.51 -8.21
N SER A 380 -1.99 20.02 -7.24
CA SER A 380 -2.53 20.88 -6.19
C SER A 380 -3.20 22.11 -6.81
N HIS A 381 -4.35 22.51 -6.29
CA HIS A 381 -5.00 23.76 -6.68
C HIS A 381 -4.04 24.93 -6.46
N ASP A 382 -3.78 25.73 -7.49
CA ASP A 382 -3.02 26.97 -7.35
C ASP A 382 -3.76 27.86 -6.34
N SER A 383 -3.12 28.15 -5.21
CA SER A 383 -3.51 29.32 -4.43
C SER A 383 -3.11 30.53 -5.28
N GLN A 384 -4.05 30.99 -6.11
CA GLN A 384 -4.12 32.42 -6.37
C GLN A 384 -4.31 33.09 -5.01
N SER A 385 -3.21 33.37 -4.31
CA SER A 385 -3.24 34.34 -3.24
C SER A 385 -3.73 35.64 -3.87
N PRO A 386 -4.87 36.20 -3.44
CA PRO A 386 -5.42 37.42 -4.03
C PRO A 386 -4.52 38.66 -3.82
N ASN A 387 -3.43 38.52 -3.06
CA ASN A 387 -2.41 39.55 -2.89
C ASN A 387 -1.30 39.35 -3.94
N ALA A 388 -1.68 39.60 -5.20
CA ALA A 388 -0.75 39.94 -6.25
C ALA A 388 0.02 41.19 -5.81
N ASP A 389 1.30 41.04 -5.46
CA ASP A 389 2.32 42.09 -5.62
C ASP A 389 3.74 41.68 -5.16
N SER A 390 3.98 40.51 -4.54
CA SER A 390 5.35 40.24 -4.04
C SER A 390 5.85 38.79 -3.95
N ALA A 391 5.11 37.78 -4.42
CA ALA A 391 5.63 36.41 -4.50
C ALA A 391 5.43 35.84 -5.91
N PRO A 392 6.44 35.18 -6.52
CA PRO A 392 6.23 34.42 -7.73
C PRO A 392 5.14 33.37 -7.47
N ALA A 393 4.19 33.22 -8.39
CA ALA A 393 3.19 32.15 -8.31
C ALA A 393 3.93 30.82 -8.13
N GLU A 394 3.67 30.14 -7.01
CA GLU A 394 4.26 28.83 -6.79
C GLU A 394 3.78 27.89 -7.89
N THR A 395 4.71 27.14 -8.49
CA THR A 395 4.36 26.13 -9.48
C THR A 395 3.49 25.06 -8.84
N PRO A 396 2.40 24.61 -9.49
CA PRO A 396 1.54 23.58 -8.95
C PRO A 396 2.34 22.31 -8.65
N LYS A 397 1.98 21.61 -7.57
CA LYS A 397 2.65 20.38 -7.13
C LYS A 397 1.92 19.16 -7.66
N ILE A 398 2.66 18.15 -8.12
CA ILE A 398 2.10 16.88 -8.57
C ILE A 398 1.64 16.10 -7.33
N LYS A 399 0.34 15.81 -7.24
CA LYS A 399 -0.27 15.05 -6.14
C LYS A 399 -0.55 13.60 -6.51
N GLY A 400 -0.79 13.34 -7.80
CA GLY A 400 -1.08 12.02 -8.32
C GLY A 400 -1.02 11.94 -9.84
N LEU A 401 -1.38 10.79 -10.38
CA LEU A 401 -1.52 10.54 -11.81
C LEU A 401 -2.88 9.89 -12.10
N LEU A 402 -3.38 10.11 -13.32
CA LEU A 402 -4.69 9.69 -13.78
C LEU A 402 -4.54 8.67 -14.90
N LEU A 403 -5.16 7.50 -14.73
CA LEU A 403 -5.11 6.37 -15.66
C LEU A 403 -6.50 5.93 -16.10
N ARG A 404 -6.59 5.37 -17.30
CA ARG A 404 -7.83 4.75 -17.79
C ARG A 404 -8.22 3.56 -16.93
N TYR A 405 -9.49 3.51 -16.55
CA TYR A 405 -10.04 2.41 -15.76
C TYR A 405 -10.23 1.14 -16.60
N ALA A 406 -9.69 0.02 -16.11
CA ALA A 406 -9.84 -1.31 -16.68
C ALA A 406 -10.92 -2.08 -15.89
N SER A 407 -12.13 -2.12 -16.43
CA SER A 407 -13.34 -2.50 -15.68
C SER A 407 -13.44 -3.98 -15.29
N LYS A 408 -12.63 -4.86 -15.89
CA LYS A 408 -12.65 -6.30 -15.56
C LYS A 408 -11.65 -6.69 -14.47
N GLY A 409 -10.82 -5.75 -14.01
CA GLY A 409 -9.90 -5.98 -12.90
C GLY A 409 -8.61 -6.70 -13.32
N ALA A 410 -7.90 -7.22 -12.32
CA ALA A 410 -6.58 -7.82 -12.49
C ALA A 410 -6.67 -9.27 -12.99
N LEU A 411 -5.71 -9.63 -13.85
CA LEU A 411 -5.65 -10.95 -14.47
C LEU A 411 -5.44 -12.08 -13.44
N ILE A 412 -4.72 -11.80 -12.34
CA ILE A 412 -4.55 -12.74 -11.23
C ILE A 412 -5.88 -13.17 -10.61
N ASP A 413 -6.81 -12.24 -10.39
CA ASP A 413 -8.11 -12.51 -9.79
C ASP A 413 -9.00 -13.29 -10.77
N ILE A 414 -8.95 -12.92 -12.05
CA ILE A 414 -9.68 -13.63 -13.12
C ILE A 414 -9.21 -15.08 -13.24
N LEU A 415 -7.90 -15.33 -13.17
CA LEU A 415 -7.37 -16.70 -13.16
C LEU A 415 -7.75 -17.45 -11.88
N TYR A 416 -7.72 -16.79 -10.72
CA TYR A 416 -8.13 -17.37 -9.45
C TYR A 416 -9.59 -17.84 -9.47
N ASP A 417 -10.50 -16.97 -9.90
CA ASP A 417 -11.94 -17.23 -9.95
C ASP A 417 -12.30 -18.32 -10.97
N ASN A 418 -11.46 -18.52 -11.98
CA ASN A 418 -11.66 -19.51 -13.04
C ASN A 418 -10.65 -20.67 -12.99
N ARG A 419 -10.03 -20.92 -11.83
CA ARG A 419 -9.10 -22.03 -11.65
C ARG A 419 -9.74 -23.34 -12.12
N ILE A 420 -8.97 -24.12 -12.87
CA ILE A 420 -9.31 -25.51 -13.13
C ILE A 420 -9.21 -26.23 -11.78
N ILE A 421 -10.32 -26.45 -11.10
CA ILE A 421 -10.36 -27.38 -9.97
C ILE A 421 -10.64 -28.75 -10.59
N PRO A 422 -9.67 -29.68 -10.63
CA PRO A 422 -9.97 -31.04 -11.04
C PRO A 422 -10.96 -31.59 -10.02
N SER A 423 -12.19 -31.89 -10.45
CA SER A 423 -13.17 -32.53 -9.58
C SER A 423 -12.55 -33.83 -9.01
N PRO A 424 -12.58 -34.08 -7.68
CA PRO A 424 -11.96 -35.26 -7.08
C PRO A 424 -12.63 -36.61 -7.43
N THR A 425 -13.60 -36.66 -8.33
CA THR A 425 -14.46 -37.84 -8.53
C THR A 425 -14.78 -38.10 -9.99
N GLN A 426 -13.86 -38.71 -10.74
CA GLN A 426 -14.20 -39.50 -11.94
C GLN A 426 -13.25 -40.70 -12.11
N ALA A 427 -13.39 -41.68 -11.22
CA ALA A 427 -13.15 -43.08 -11.58
C ALA A 427 -14.51 -43.67 -11.98
N HIS A 428 -14.69 -43.92 -13.29
CA HIS A 428 -15.64 -44.83 -13.96
C HIS A 428 -16.27 -44.21 -15.24
N HIS A 429 -15.73 -44.61 -16.39
CA HIS A 429 -16.26 -44.45 -17.76
C HIS A 429 -17.37 -45.50 -18.07
N PRO A 430 -18.05 -45.48 -19.24
CA PRO A 430 -18.66 -44.35 -19.98
C PRO A 430 -20.05 -44.74 -20.59
N SER A 431 -20.78 -43.79 -21.20
CA SER A 431 -21.38 -43.99 -22.54
C SER A 431 -21.88 -42.70 -23.19
N PRO A 432 -21.90 -42.63 -24.55
CA PRO A 432 -22.06 -41.41 -25.31
C PRO A 432 -23.42 -41.34 -26.01
N THR A 433 -24.17 -40.25 -25.85
CA THR A 433 -25.15 -39.84 -26.88
C THR A 433 -25.57 -38.38 -26.73
N SER A 434 -25.69 -37.77 -27.90
CA SER A 434 -26.54 -36.63 -28.28
C SER A 434 -26.15 -35.20 -27.86
N THR A 435 -25.68 -34.48 -28.89
CA THR A 435 -26.12 -33.15 -29.33
C THR A 435 -25.84 -31.93 -28.44
N GLY A 436 -24.76 -31.22 -28.79
CA GLY A 436 -24.85 -29.89 -29.40
C GLY A 436 -25.64 -28.80 -28.68
N ALA A 437 -24.89 -27.84 -28.13
CA ALA A 437 -25.26 -26.50 -27.69
C ALA A 437 -26.16 -26.40 -26.46
N LEU A 438 -25.53 -26.05 -25.33
CA LEU A 438 -25.76 -24.85 -24.52
C LEU A 438 -25.08 -25.12 -23.15
N ALA A 439 -23.80 -24.76 -23.04
CA ALA A 439 -23.15 -24.61 -21.75
C ALA A 439 -23.25 -23.13 -21.35
N ASP A 440 -24.45 -22.75 -20.94
CA ASP A 440 -24.68 -21.82 -19.84
C ASP A 440 -24.75 -22.66 -18.54
N MET A 441 -24.50 -22.04 -17.37
CA MET A 441 -24.79 -22.59 -16.02
C MET A 441 -23.91 -23.71 -15.43
N ASP A 442 -22.68 -23.94 -15.90
CA ASP A 442 -21.72 -24.87 -15.25
C ASP A 442 -20.29 -24.28 -15.26
N GLY A 443 -19.66 -24.12 -14.09
CA GLY A 443 -18.35 -23.46 -13.87
C GLY A 443 -17.30 -23.72 -14.95
N THR A 444 -17.21 -22.79 -15.91
CA THR A 444 -16.55 -23.01 -17.19
C THR A 444 -15.14 -22.44 -17.20
N LEU A 445 -14.18 -23.31 -17.50
CA LEU A 445 -12.77 -23.04 -17.73
C LEU A 445 -12.52 -21.86 -18.69
N LEU A 446 -11.60 -20.95 -18.37
CA LEU A 446 -11.17 -19.87 -19.28
C LEU A 446 -10.67 -20.43 -20.62
N PRO A 447 -11.29 -20.06 -21.76
CA PRO A 447 -10.92 -20.59 -23.07
C PRO A 447 -9.45 -20.34 -23.39
N LEU A 448 -8.78 -21.35 -23.95
CA LEU A 448 -7.36 -21.27 -24.34
C LEU A 448 -7.10 -20.11 -25.30
N ASP A 449 -7.93 -19.93 -26.32
CA ASP A 449 -7.77 -18.84 -27.31
C ASP A 449 -7.78 -17.46 -26.66
N LEU A 450 -8.57 -17.29 -25.60
CA LEU A 450 -8.62 -16.04 -24.84
C LEU A 450 -7.34 -15.83 -24.03
N ARG A 451 -6.83 -16.89 -23.37
CA ARG A 451 -5.56 -16.86 -22.63
C ARG A 451 -4.37 -16.61 -23.57
N LEU A 452 -4.36 -17.20 -24.76
CA LEU A 452 -3.36 -16.97 -25.80
C LEU A 452 -3.44 -15.54 -26.34
N ARG A 453 -4.64 -14.99 -26.55
CA ARG A 453 -4.82 -13.58 -26.92
C ARG A 453 -4.22 -12.65 -25.87
N TRP A 454 -4.49 -12.88 -24.59
CA TRP A 454 -3.89 -12.07 -23.52
C TRP A 454 -2.37 -12.20 -23.50
N ALA A 455 -1.83 -13.41 -23.61
CA ALA A 455 -0.40 -13.64 -23.68
C ALA A 455 0.28 -12.87 -24.83
N TYR A 456 -0.34 -12.86 -26.02
CA TYR A 456 0.15 -12.06 -27.15
C TYR A 456 0.13 -10.56 -26.82
N GLN A 457 -0.99 -10.04 -26.32
CA GLN A 457 -1.13 -8.62 -25.96
C GLN A 457 -0.11 -8.19 -24.90
N ILE A 458 0.12 -9.03 -23.89
CA ILE A 458 1.11 -8.82 -22.83
C ILE A 458 2.53 -8.72 -23.42
N LEU A 459 2.89 -9.61 -24.36
CA LEU A 459 4.20 -9.57 -25.01
C LEU A 459 4.38 -8.33 -25.90
N VAL A 460 3.34 -7.92 -26.62
CA VAL A 460 3.38 -6.66 -27.40
C VAL A 460 3.52 -5.45 -26.47
N GLY A 461 2.77 -5.39 -25.38
CA GLY A 461 2.92 -4.31 -24.40
C GLY A 461 4.32 -4.26 -23.79
N LEU A 462 4.91 -5.43 -23.49
CA LEU A 462 6.28 -5.51 -22.99
C LEU A 462 7.31 -5.07 -24.04
N GLN A 463 7.09 -5.44 -25.31
CA GLN A 463 7.89 -4.95 -26.44
C GLN A 463 7.84 -3.42 -26.51
N ASP A 464 6.66 -2.81 -26.40
CA ASP A 464 6.51 -1.35 -26.44
C ASP A 464 7.28 -0.68 -25.30
N ILE A 465 7.18 -1.21 -24.07
CA ILE A 465 7.92 -0.73 -22.90
C ILE A 465 9.43 -0.75 -23.15
N HIS A 466 9.95 -1.88 -23.64
CA HIS A 466 11.38 -2.04 -23.90
C HIS A 466 11.86 -1.17 -25.06
N ALA A 467 11.07 -1.05 -26.12
CA ALA A 467 11.37 -0.20 -27.28
C ALA A 467 11.39 1.30 -26.93
N ALA A 468 10.57 1.71 -25.96
CA ALA A 468 10.57 3.06 -25.40
C ALA A 468 11.75 3.32 -24.44
N GLY A 469 12.61 2.32 -24.17
CA GLY A 469 13.78 2.45 -23.32
C GLY A 469 13.49 2.28 -21.82
N PHE A 470 12.30 1.79 -21.47
CA PHE A 470 11.91 1.53 -20.09
C PHE A 470 11.99 0.04 -19.75
N VAL A 471 11.98 -0.24 -18.45
CA VAL A 471 11.90 -1.57 -17.84
C VAL A 471 10.65 -1.58 -16.97
N GLN A 472 9.84 -2.64 -17.05
CA GLN A 472 8.63 -2.73 -16.23
C GLN A 472 8.98 -3.00 -14.77
N GLY A 473 9.91 -3.93 -14.50
CA GLY A 473 10.62 -4.06 -13.22
C GLY A 473 9.94 -4.82 -12.09
N ASP A 474 8.66 -5.18 -12.24
CA ASP A 474 7.85 -5.99 -11.32
C ASP A 474 6.76 -6.74 -12.12
N PHE A 475 7.15 -7.66 -13.00
CA PHE A 475 6.23 -8.13 -14.04
C PHE A 475 5.41 -9.33 -13.57
N THR A 476 4.21 -9.10 -13.02
CA THR A 476 3.38 -10.15 -12.42
C THR A 476 1.97 -10.19 -13.00
N LEU A 477 1.23 -11.26 -12.69
CA LEU A 477 -0.20 -11.38 -13.03
C LEU A 477 -1.06 -10.29 -12.37
N SER A 478 -0.65 -9.74 -11.22
CA SER A 478 -1.36 -8.63 -10.58
C SER A 478 -1.14 -7.30 -11.29
N ASN A 479 -0.09 -7.17 -12.10
CA ASN A 479 0.25 -5.96 -12.84
C ASN A 479 -0.26 -5.99 -14.30
N ILE A 480 -1.23 -6.86 -14.56
CA ILE A 480 -1.95 -6.95 -15.83
C ILE A 480 -3.44 -6.85 -15.51
N VAL A 481 -4.12 -5.91 -16.15
CA VAL A 481 -5.56 -5.69 -15.99
C VAL A 481 -6.29 -5.86 -17.32
N LEU A 482 -7.58 -6.19 -17.26
CA LEU A 482 -8.43 -6.33 -18.43
C LEU A 482 -9.41 -5.17 -18.56
N ASP A 483 -9.46 -4.57 -19.75
CA ASP A 483 -10.47 -3.56 -20.07
C ASP A 483 -11.85 -4.17 -20.39
N SER A 484 -12.84 -3.31 -20.66
CA SER A 484 -14.21 -3.72 -20.96
C SER A 484 -14.31 -4.66 -22.18
N GLU A 485 -13.34 -4.61 -23.09
CA GLU A 485 -13.28 -5.40 -24.32
C GLU A 485 -12.48 -6.71 -24.16
N ASN A 486 -12.08 -7.07 -22.94
CA ASN A 486 -11.16 -8.19 -22.63
C ASN A 486 -9.75 -8.02 -23.20
N ASN A 487 -9.26 -6.79 -23.42
CA ASN A 487 -7.86 -6.61 -23.78
C ASN A 487 -6.99 -6.46 -22.54
N ALA A 488 -5.84 -7.14 -22.55
CA ALA A 488 -4.83 -7.03 -21.51
C ALA A 488 -4.09 -5.69 -21.61
N ARG A 489 -3.92 -5.03 -20.47
CA ARG A 489 -3.18 -3.78 -20.28
C ARG A 489 -2.19 -3.95 -19.14
N ILE A 490 -0.93 -3.64 -19.40
CA ILE A 490 0.12 -3.60 -18.37
C ILE A 490 -0.04 -2.32 -17.54
N ILE A 491 0.05 -2.44 -16.23
CA ILE A 491 0.01 -1.34 -15.25
C ILE A 491 1.28 -1.32 -14.40
N ASP A 492 1.42 -0.29 -13.57
CA ASP A 492 2.44 -0.18 -12.51
C ASP A 492 3.88 -0.38 -13.01
N ILE A 493 4.30 0.49 -13.95
CA ILE A 493 5.67 0.49 -14.50
C ILE A 493 6.60 1.11 -13.46
N ASN A 494 7.35 0.29 -12.74
CA ASN A 494 8.22 0.75 -11.66
C ASN A 494 9.49 -0.10 -11.55
N ARG A 495 10.63 0.52 -11.22
CA ARG A 495 11.90 -0.22 -11.11
C ARG A 495 12.15 -0.77 -9.70
N ARG A 496 11.09 -1.08 -8.94
CA ARG A 496 11.19 -1.35 -7.49
C ARG A 496 11.89 -2.66 -7.19
N GLY A 497 11.62 -3.72 -7.94
CA GLY A 497 12.22 -5.01 -7.64
C GLY A 497 11.30 -6.17 -7.92
N CYS A 498 11.81 -7.36 -7.68
CA CYS A 498 11.08 -8.59 -7.92
C CYS A 498 10.39 -9.08 -6.64
N PRO A 499 9.07 -9.39 -6.69
CA PRO A 499 8.36 -9.99 -5.58
C PRO A 499 8.94 -11.35 -5.20
N VAL A 500 8.71 -11.74 -3.94
CA VAL A 500 9.15 -13.03 -3.42
C VAL A 500 8.53 -14.16 -4.23
N GLY A 501 9.38 -15.08 -4.69
CA GLY A 501 9.04 -16.22 -5.52
C GLY A 501 9.03 -15.92 -7.02
N TRP A 502 9.09 -14.66 -7.44
CA TRP A 502 9.17 -14.25 -8.85
C TRP A 502 10.61 -14.04 -9.34
N GLU A 503 11.60 -14.19 -8.46
CA GLU A 503 12.97 -13.75 -8.72
C GLU A 503 13.63 -14.59 -9.83
N PRO A 504 14.25 -13.95 -10.82
CA PRO A 504 14.98 -14.67 -11.85
C PRO A 504 16.29 -15.24 -11.27
N PRO A 505 16.78 -16.39 -11.78
CA PRO A 505 17.86 -17.16 -11.14
C PRO A 505 19.17 -16.37 -10.93
N GLU A 506 19.48 -15.44 -11.81
CA GLU A 506 20.67 -14.58 -11.72
C GLU A 506 20.68 -13.68 -10.47
N LEU A 507 19.50 -13.34 -9.91
CA LEU A 507 19.40 -12.48 -8.73
C LEU A 507 19.59 -13.27 -7.43
N ALA A 508 19.57 -14.60 -7.46
CA ALA A 508 19.66 -15.43 -6.26
C ALA A 508 20.93 -15.16 -5.43
N SER A 509 22.07 -14.92 -6.09
CA SER A 509 23.34 -14.61 -5.42
C SER A 509 23.35 -13.21 -4.78
N ILE A 510 22.73 -12.23 -5.45
CA ILE A 510 22.59 -10.85 -4.97
C ILE A 510 21.67 -10.81 -3.76
N ILE A 511 20.53 -11.52 -3.82
CA ILE A 511 19.59 -11.61 -2.70
C ILE A 511 20.25 -12.26 -1.48
N LYS A 512 20.96 -13.38 -1.68
CA LYS A 512 21.68 -14.08 -0.59
C LYS A 512 22.76 -13.22 0.06
N SER A 513 23.37 -12.30 -0.69
CA SER A 513 24.38 -11.38 -0.18
C SER A 513 23.81 -10.07 0.37
N GLY A 514 22.48 -9.91 0.41
CA GLY A 514 21.83 -8.67 0.86
C GLY A 514 22.07 -7.48 -0.08
N GLY A 515 22.43 -7.74 -1.34
CA GLY A 515 22.66 -6.70 -2.34
C GLY A 515 21.37 -6.04 -2.83
N ARG A 516 21.50 -4.82 -3.35
CA ARG A 516 20.39 -4.03 -3.90
C ARG A 516 19.92 -4.61 -5.23
N VAL A 517 18.82 -5.35 -5.20
CA VAL A 517 18.27 -6.08 -6.36
C VAL A 517 17.84 -5.11 -7.46
N ALA A 518 17.25 -3.96 -7.13
CA ALA A 518 16.77 -2.96 -8.09
C ALA A 518 17.83 -2.52 -9.12
N MET A 519 19.12 -2.50 -8.73
CA MET A 519 20.22 -2.15 -9.65
C MET A 519 20.42 -3.15 -10.79
N TYR A 520 19.99 -4.40 -10.60
CA TYR A 520 20.16 -5.50 -11.55
C TYR A 520 18.88 -5.84 -12.29
N ILE A 521 17.76 -5.20 -11.94
CA ILE A 521 16.51 -5.29 -12.68
C ILE A 521 16.66 -4.60 -14.04
N GLY A 522 16.26 -5.30 -15.09
CA GLY A 522 16.36 -4.87 -16.48
C GLY A 522 15.49 -5.70 -17.42
N VAL A 523 15.63 -5.46 -18.73
CA VAL A 523 14.86 -6.16 -19.79
C VAL A 523 14.89 -7.69 -19.64
N LYS A 524 16.02 -8.28 -19.26
CA LYS A 524 16.12 -9.74 -19.13
C LYS A 524 15.41 -10.28 -17.88
N SER A 525 15.31 -9.52 -16.79
CA SER A 525 14.50 -9.94 -15.63
C SER A 525 13.02 -9.84 -15.96
N ASP A 526 12.58 -8.78 -16.66
CA ASP A 526 11.19 -8.66 -17.14
C ASP A 526 10.80 -9.87 -18.01
N LEU A 527 11.67 -10.29 -18.93
CA LEU A 527 11.41 -11.43 -19.80
C LEU A 527 11.25 -12.74 -19.03
N PHE A 528 12.02 -12.94 -17.95
CA PHE A 528 11.85 -14.13 -17.12
C PHE A 528 10.50 -14.13 -16.40
N GLN A 529 10.15 -12.99 -15.81
CA GLN A 529 8.88 -12.80 -15.14
C GLN A 529 7.70 -12.89 -16.12
N ALA A 530 7.86 -12.41 -17.37
CA ALA A 530 6.92 -12.64 -18.46
C ALA A 530 6.76 -14.13 -18.75
N GLY A 531 7.85 -14.91 -18.73
CA GLY A 531 7.78 -16.37 -18.79
C GLY A 531 6.92 -16.99 -17.68
N MET A 532 6.97 -16.44 -16.46
CA MET A 532 6.11 -16.91 -15.36
C MET A 532 4.64 -16.53 -15.58
N VAL A 533 4.36 -15.32 -16.10
CA VAL A 533 3.01 -14.90 -16.53
C VAL A 533 2.47 -15.82 -17.63
N LEU A 534 3.27 -16.08 -18.67
CA LEU A 534 2.89 -16.96 -19.77
C LEU A 534 2.63 -18.39 -19.29
N TRP A 535 3.45 -18.90 -18.37
CA TRP A 535 3.21 -20.20 -17.74
C TRP A 535 1.87 -20.22 -17.00
N GLY A 536 1.58 -19.19 -16.19
CA GLY A 536 0.31 -19.07 -15.49
C GLY A 536 -0.89 -19.04 -16.43
N LEU A 537 -0.80 -18.31 -17.54
CA LEU A 537 -1.81 -18.31 -18.60
C LEU A 537 -1.93 -19.68 -19.28
N GLY A 538 -0.83 -20.35 -19.59
CA GLY A 538 -0.86 -21.66 -20.24
C GLY A 538 -1.44 -22.77 -19.35
N GLU A 539 -1.24 -22.68 -18.04
CA GLU A 539 -1.78 -23.61 -17.05
C GLU A 539 -3.17 -23.23 -16.51
N GLY A 540 -3.62 -21.99 -16.74
CA GLY A 540 -4.83 -21.46 -16.08
C GLY A 540 -4.65 -21.34 -14.56
N TRP A 541 -3.46 -20.90 -14.12
CA TRP A 541 -3.05 -20.85 -12.72
C TRP A 541 -2.47 -19.47 -12.36
N ASP A 542 -2.95 -18.89 -11.26
CA ASP A 542 -2.65 -17.53 -10.81
C ASP A 542 -1.45 -17.41 -9.85
N GLU A 543 -0.96 -18.52 -9.28
CA GLU A 543 0.17 -18.52 -8.32
C GLU A 543 1.38 -19.32 -8.84
N PRO A 544 2.01 -18.90 -9.96
CA PRO A 544 3.20 -19.59 -10.50
C PRO A 544 4.37 -19.62 -9.52
N GLU A 545 4.50 -18.63 -8.64
CA GLU A 545 5.56 -18.54 -7.63
C GLU A 545 5.49 -19.61 -6.54
N ARG A 546 4.33 -20.27 -6.37
CA ARG A 546 4.16 -21.39 -5.43
C ARG A 546 4.55 -22.73 -6.03
N VAL A 547 4.84 -22.79 -7.32
CA VAL A 547 5.22 -24.03 -8.00
C VAL A 547 6.73 -24.20 -7.94
N GLU A 548 7.16 -25.40 -7.57
CA GLU A 548 8.59 -25.73 -7.51
C GLU A 548 9.24 -25.56 -8.89
N ARG A 549 10.35 -24.82 -8.92
CA ARG A 549 11.14 -24.57 -10.13
C ARG A 549 11.94 -25.82 -10.53
N PRO A 550 12.21 -26.05 -11.84
CA PRO A 550 11.84 -25.19 -12.98
C PRO A 550 10.40 -25.41 -13.45
N LEU A 551 9.69 -24.32 -13.80
CA LEU A 551 8.30 -24.38 -14.25
C LEU A 551 8.12 -25.13 -15.57
N THR A 552 9.15 -25.17 -16.41
CA THR A 552 9.16 -25.89 -17.70
C THR A 552 8.93 -27.40 -17.54
N ASP A 553 9.28 -27.96 -16.38
CA ASP A 553 9.11 -29.40 -16.10
C ASP A 553 7.74 -29.70 -15.46
N ARG A 554 6.92 -28.66 -15.29
CA ARG A 554 5.65 -28.70 -14.55
C ARG A 554 4.43 -28.40 -15.44
N TRP A 555 4.58 -28.43 -16.77
CA TRP A 555 3.44 -28.34 -17.69
C TRP A 555 2.45 -29.50 -17.47
N GLY A 556 1.16 -29.19 -17.51
CA GLY A 556 0.05 -30.10 -17.26
C GLY A 556 -0.21 -30.40 -15.78
N CYS A 557 0.62 -29.93 -14.85
CA CYS A 557 0.43 -30.23 -13.42
C CYS A 557 -0.80 -29.54 -12.81
N LYS A 558 -1.32 -28.49 -13.45
CA LYS A 558 -2.55 -27.80 -13.09
C LYS A 558 -3.68 -28.02 -14.09
N GLY A 559 -3.53 -28.98 -15.00
CA GLY A 559 -4.50 -29.25 -16.06
C GLY A 559 -4.36 -28.32 -17.28
N GLY A 560 -3.21 -27.65 -17.44
CA GLY A 560 -2.93 -26.79 -18.58
C GLY A 560 -3.07 -27.47 -19.95
N ASP A 561 -3.57 -26.71 -20.91
CA ASP A 561 -3.89 -27.10 -22.28
C ASP A 561 -3.06 -26.33 -23.33
N ALA A 562 -2.05 -25.58 -22.88
CA ALA A 562 -1.17 -24.80 -23.75
C ALA A 562 -0.53 -25.66 -24.88
N PRO A 563 -0.49 -25.16 -26.13
CA PRO A 563 0.10 -25.88 -27.26
C PRO A 563 1.64 -25.90 -27.18
N GLY A 564 2.27 -26.84 -27.88
CA GLY A 564 3.72 -27.05 -27.83
C GLY A 564 4.54 -25.80 -28.15
N TRP A 565 4.17 -25.07 -29.21
CA TRP A 565 4.86 -23.83 -29.60
C TRP A 565 4.81 -22.75 -28.50
N PHE A 566 3.71 -22.68 -27.74
CA PHE A 566 3.55 -21.72 -26.65
C PHE A 566 4.40 -22.11 -25.44
N ARG A 567 4.49 -23.42 -25.16
CA ARG A 567 5.39 -23.96 -24.12
C ARG A 567 6.85 -23.68 -24.47
N ASP A 568 7.22 -23.83 -25.75
CA ASP A 568 8.58 -23.51 -26.23
C ASP A 568 8.88 -22.01 -26.09
N LEU A 569 7.94 -21.14 -26.47
CA LEU A 569 8.05 -19.69 -26.29
C LEU A 569 8.24 -19.33 -24.81
N THR A 570 7.43 -19.91 -23.94
CA THR A 570 7.51 -19.72 -22.49
C THR A 570 8.85 -20.23 -21.92
N ALA A 571 9.35 -21.35 -22.42
CA ALA A 571 10.64 -21.90 -22.01
C ALA A 571 11.82 -21.00 -22.41
N MET A 572 11.74 -20.32 -23.57
CA MET A 572 12.74 -19.32 -23.97
C MET A 572 12.80 -18.15 -22.96
N CYS A 573 11.65 -17.69 -22.47
CA CYS A 573 11.57 -16.67 -21.42
C CYS A 573 12.16 -17.15 -20.08
N LEU A 574 11.87 -18.40 -19.70
CA LEU A 574 12.24 -18.99 -18.41
C LEU A 574 13.68 -19.53 -18.35
N SER A 575 14.53 -19.26 -19.35
CA SER A 575 15.93 -19.70 -19.32
C SER A 575 16.66 -19.17 -18.08
N GLU A 576 17.43 -20.03 -17.42
CA GLU A 576 18.27 -19.64 -16.29
C GLU A 576 19.33 -18.61 -16.67
N ARG A 577 19.78 -18.62 -17.93
CA ARG A 577 20.77 -17.69 -18.45
C ARG A 577 20.07 -16.48 -19.07
N PRO A 578 20.27 -15.25 -18.54
CA PRO A 578 19.63 -14.04 -19.07
C PRO A 578 19.94 -13.79 -20.56
N HIS A 579 21.13 -14.20 -21.00
CA HIS A 579 21.55 -14.09 -22.39
C HIS A 579 20.61 -14.85 -23.35
N ASP A 580 20.13 -16.03 -22.95
CA ASP A 580 19.38 -16.95 -23.81
C ASP A 580 17.89 -16.58 -23.90
N ARG A 581 17.42 -15.63 -23.08
CA ARG A 581 16.05 -15.09 -23.13
C ARG A 581 15.90 -14.18 -24.36
N LEU A 582 15.00 -14.51 -25.27
CA LEU A 582 14.78 -13.69 -26.46
C LEU A 582 14.15 -12.34 -26.12
N PRO A 583 14.48 -11.26 -26.86
CA PRO A 583 13.80 -9.97 -26.68
C PRO A 583 12.31 -10.09 -27.01
N ALA A 584 11.48 -9.23 -26.40
CA ALA A 584 10.02 -9.27 -26.56
C ALA A 584 9.57 -9.20 -28.02
N GLU A 585 10.22 -8.38 -28.85
CA GLU A 585 9.97 -8.30 -30.29
C GLU A 585 10.08 -9.66 -31.01
N GLU A 586 11.11 -10.45 -30.70
CA GLU A 586 11.30 -11.76 -31.32
C GLU A 586 10.30 -12.79 -30.78
N LEU A 587 9.88 -12.67 -29.51
CA LEU A 587 8.82 -13.49 -28.93
C LEU A 587 7.48 -13.21 -29.62
N VAL A 588 7.12 -11.95 -29.84
CA VAL A 588 5.93 -11.54 -30.58
C VAL A 588 5.96 -12.10 -32.02
N ARG A 589 7.11 -12.02 -32.71
CA ARG A 589 7.26 -12.56 -34.07
C ARG A 589 7.05 -14.07 -34.15
N ARG A 590 7.38 -14.80 -33.07
CA ARG A 590 7.24 -16.26 -32.97
C ARG A 590 5.89 -16.70 -32.43
N PHE A 591 5.04 -15.77 -32.02
CA PHE A 591 3.73 -16.10 -31.49
C PHE A 591 2.82 -16.56 -32.64
N GLU A 592 2.41 -17.84 -32.63
CA GLU A 592 1.48 -18.36 -33.62
C GLU A 592 0.06 -17.87 -33.29
N GLN A 593 -0.60 -17.23 -34.25
CA GLN A 593 -1.99 -16.74 -34.13
C GLN A 593 -2.99 -17.76 -34.66
#